data_AF-A0A7G1I0P1-F1
#
_entry.id   AF-A0A7G1I0P1-F1
#
_cell.length_a   1.000
_cell.length_b   1.000
_cell.length_c   1.000
_cell.angle_alpha   90.00
_cell.angle_beta   90.00
_cell.angle_gamma   90.00
#
_symmetry.space_group_name_H-M   'P 1'
#
loop_
_entity.id
_entity.type
_entity.pdbx_description
1 polymer ?
#
loop_
_entity_poly.entity_id
_entity_poly.type
_entity_poly.pdbx_seq_one_letter_code
_entity_poly.pdbx_strand_id
1 'polypeptide(L)'
;MGAGFSIPAGAPSASQLGEKIIEFGEKITKKKIHRHSITYDPLEFFLMAAVEFYNAKNEFNYEEFYDFIYELPDDNSFIDFLSDYFAKYKLLEKVNHEYILQYFLDLFEYYQWWIFHCLYSNDNVNNADKYSGFFNLIKSHSSDNLYLHTLNHDLLLENFSSKGFLPPLDDGFFNNDQYSCTDMECREWIPCPYFANKYSSNIRIYKLHGSLNYFNTFTENENGAYTPNSIVKAQTPYKDIIFFDNIKQDSPPTFNPNFLTGKQYKESNYYNNMLYTDLFHHFDSNLTISDKLIIIGYSGNDEGINRHILTSFDLRKPCYIIDPFPGEKIIALKQNFSNATLIKCSISDFTPENIGLQI
;
A
#
# COMPACT_ATOMS: atom_id res chain seq x y z
N MET A 1 -3.41 4.12 11.65
CA MET A 1 -2.09 4.72 11.32
C MET A 1 -2.06 5.04 9.84
N GLY A 2 -1.60 6.24 9.47
CA GLY A 2 -1.42 6.64 8.08
C GLY A 2 0.06 6.81 7.69
N ALA A 3 0.30 7.30 6.47
CA ALA A 3 1.65 7.38 5.89
C ALA A 3 2.63 8.20 6.75
N GLY A 4 2.14 9.21 7.47
CA GLY A 4 2.94 10.03 8.39
C GLY A 4 3.60 9.23 9.51
N PHE A 5 3.08 8.05 9.85
CA PHE A 5 3.73 7.14 10.79
C PHE A 5 5.06 6.60 10.24
N SER A 6 5.15 6.32 8.94
CA SER A 6 6.34 5.71 8.32
C SER A 6 7.39 6.72 7.85
N ILE A 7 7.05 8.02 7.76
CA ILE A 7 7.96 9.08 7.30
C ILE A 7 9.26 9.14 8.12
N PRO A 8 9.27 9.08 9.47
CA PRO A 8 10.52 9.13 10.22
C PRO A 8 11.48 7.97 9.96
N ALA A 9 10.96 6.83 9.51
CA ALA A 9 11.74 5.68 9.07
C ALA A 9 12.35 5.86 7.67
N GLY A 10 11.96 6.89 6.92
CA GLY A 10 12.45 7.20 5.57
C GLY A 10 11.47 6.81 4.45
N ALA A 11 10.28 6.30 4.78
CA ALA A 11 9.26 6.03 3.77
C ALA A 11 8.76 7.35 3.15
N PRO A 12 8.55 7.40 1.82
CA PRO A 12 8.06 8.60 1.18
C PRO A 12 6.60 8.88 1.55
N SER A 13 6.24 10.15 1.69
CA SER A 13 4.85 10.59 1.70
C SER A 13 4.20 10.42 0.32
N ALA A 14 2.86 10.51 0.28
CA ALA A 14 2.10 10.55 -0.98
C ALA A 14 2.59 11.66 -1.94
N SER A 15 2.92 12.85 -1.41
CA SER A 15 3.45 13.96 -2.23
C SER A 15 4.86 13.64 -2.75
N GLN A 16 5.72 13.04 -1.92
CA GLN A 16 7.08 12.63 -2.33
C GLN A 16 7.05 11.52 -3.37
N LEU A 17 6.06 10.62 -3.35
CA LEU A 17 5.82 9.68 -4.44
C LEU A 17 5.49 10.43 -5.74
N GLY A 18 4.58 11.40 -5.68
CA GLY A 18 4.26 12.26 -6.85
C GLY A 18 5.48 12.98 -7.42
N GLU A 19 6.33 13.55 -6.57
CA GLU A 19 7.58 14.20 -7.00
C GLU A 19 8.55 13.20 -7.65
N LYS A 20 8.73 12.01 -7.06
CA LYS A 20 9.63 10.98 -7.58
C LYS A 20 9.25 10.51 -8.98
N ILE A 21 7.96 10.36 -9.29
CA ILE A 21 7.50 9.91 -10.61
C ILE A 21 7.66 11.02 -11.66
N ILE A 22 7.40 12.28 -11.30
CA ILE A 22 7.70 13.43 -12.18
C ILE A 22 9.21 13.48 -12.48
N GLU A 23 10.06 13.41 -11.45
CA GLU A 23 11.51 13.39 -11.61
C GLU A 23 12.00 12.20 -12.46
N PHE A 24 11.38 11.02 -12.29
CA PHE A 24 11.69 9.84 -13.08
C PHE A 24 11.41 10.11 -14.57
N GLY A 25 10.23 10.67 -14.89
CA GLY A 25 9.88 11.10 -16.24
C GLY A 25 10.88 12.12 -16.81
N GLU A 26 11.25 13.14 -16.04
CA GLU A 26 12.24 14.14 -16.47
C GLU A 26 13.64 13.56 -16.73
N LYS A 27 14.11 12.67 -15.84
CA LYS A 27 15.44 12.02 -15.98
C LYS A 27 15.51 11.22 -17.26
N ILE A 28 14.44 10.53 -17.62
CA ILE A 28 14.36 9.81 -18.90
C ILE A 28 14.39 10.82 -20.07
N THR A 29 13.65 11.92 -20.00
CA THR A 29 13.68 12.99 -21.04
C THR A 29 15.09 13.58 -21.23
N LYS A 30 15.79 13.92 -20.15
CA LYS A 30 17.13 14.54 -20.18
C LYS A 30 18.21 13.58 -20.71
N LYS A 31 18.17 12.29 -20.33
CA LYS A 31 19.06 11.27 -20.90
C LYS A 31 18.92 11.15 -22.43
N LYS A 32 17.72 11.38 -22.95
CA LYS A 32 17.37 11.25 -24.39
C LYS A 32 17.84 12.41 -25.26
N ILE A 33 17.83 13.66 -24.76
CA ILE A 33 18.35 14.83 -25.50
C ILE A 33 19.83 14.67 -25.86
N HIS A 34 20.59 13.90 -25.07
CA HIS A 34 22.04 13.78 -25.22
C HIS A 34 22.53 12.55 -25.99
N ARG A 35 21.69 11.53 -26.28
CA ARG A 35 22.15 10.29 -26.93
C ARG A 35 21.12 9.74 -27.92
N HIS A 36 21.44 9.84 -29.21
CA HIS A 36 20.62 9.36 -30.35
C HIS A 36 20.51 7.82 -30.46
N SER A 37 20.97 7.03 -29.47
CA SER A 37 21.19 5.57 -29.65
C SER A 37 20.93 4.69 -28.42
N ILE A 38 20.13 5.12 -27.45
CA ILE A 38 19.78 4.23 -26.32
C ILE A 38 18.66 3.27 -26.75
N THR A 39 18.86 1.97 -26.47
CA THR A 39 17.82 0.93 -26.53
C THR A 39 16.75 1.22 -25.48
N TYR A 40 15.49 1.35 -25.91
CA TYR A 40 14.37 1.79 -25.09
C TYR A 40 13.72 0.59 -24.38
N ASP A 41 13.29 0.77 -23.13
CA ASP A 41 12.18 0.00 -22.58
C ASP A 41 10.88 0.71 -23.01
N PRO A 42 10.00 0.07 -23.81
CA PRO A 42 8.71 0.64 -24.19
C PRO A 42 7.89 1.12 -22.98
N LEU A 43 7.90 0.42 -21.84
CA LEU A 43 7.04 0.74 -20.69
C LEU A 43 7.44 2.05 -20.02
N GLU A 44 8.75 2.32 -19.90
CA GLU A 44 9.23 3.62 -19.42
C GLU A 44 8.72 4.77 -20.30
N PHE A 45 8.62 4.55 -21.61
CA PHE A 45 8.13 5.56 -22.53
C PHE A 45 6.63 5.79 -22.42
N PHE A 46 5.84 4.71 -22.35
CA PHE A 46 4.40 4.81 -22.13
C PHE A 46 4.09 5.51 -20.80
N LEU A 47 4.85 5.23 -19.75
CA LEU A 47 4.72 5.92 -18.46
C LEU A 47 5.01 7.41 -18.57
N MET A 48 6.06 7.81 -19.29
CA MET A 48 6.34 9.23 -19.54
C MET A 48 5.20 9.91 -20.28
N ALA A 49 4.69 9.29 -21.34
CA ALA A 49 3.58 9.82 -22.12
C ALA A 49 2.33 10.00 -21.24
N ALA A 50 2.04 9.01 -20.39
CA ALA A 50 0.95 9.06 -19.43
C ALA A 50 1.12 10.22 -18.43
N VAL A 51 2.33 10.40 -17.86
CA VAL A 51 2.62 11.51 -16.94
C VAL A 51 2.48 12.88 -17.63
N GLU A 52 3.00 13.04 -18.86
CA GLU A 52 2.92 14.30 -19.62
C GLU A 52 1.45 14.63 -19.96
N PHE A 53 0.69 13.63 -20.38
CA PHE A 53 -0.74 13.78 -20.68
C PHE A 53 -1.55 14.15 -19.43
N TYR A 54 -1.30 13.46 -18.31
CA TYR A 54 -1.98 13.72 -17.05
C TYR A 54 -1.71 15.14 -16.52
N ASN A 55 -0.43 15.54 -16.51
CA ASN A 55 0.01 16.85 -16.01
C ASN A 55 -0.43 18.04 -16.87
N ALA A 56 -0.78 17.80 -18.13
CA ALA A 56 -1.34 18.86 -18.98
C ALA A 56 -2.70 19.37 -18.47
N LYS A 57 -3.39 18.57 -17.65
CA LYS A 57 -4.76 18.85 -17.19
C LYS A 57 -4.91 18.88 -15.66
N ASN A 58 -3.98 18.24 -14.93
CA ASN A 58 -4.11 18.01 -13.50
C ASN A 58 -2.83 18.39 -12.75
N GLU A 59 -2.97 18.79 -11.48
CA GLU A 59 -1.85 18.75 -10.53
C GLU A 59 -1.56 17.29 -10.19
N PHE A 60 -0.28 16.90 -10.13
CA PHE A 60 0.06 15.49 -9.98
C PHE A 60 -0.33 14.95 -8.60
N ASN A 61 -1.19 13.93 -8.59
CA ASN A 61 -1.53 13.15 -7.42
C ASN A 61 -1.35 11.67 -7.77
N TYR A 62 -0.54 10.94 -7.00
CA TYR A 62 -0.19 9.56 -7.36
C TYR A 62 -1.37 8.59 -7.32
N GLU A 63 -2.38 8.82 -6.46
CA GLU A 63 -3.58 7.98 -6.41
C GLU A 63 -4.50 8.29 -7.60
N GLU A 64 -4.74 9.56 -7.89
CA GLU A 64 -5.54 9.93 -9.07
C GLU A 64 -4.86 9.51 -10.38
N PHE A 65 -3.52 9.58 -10.44
CA PHE A 65 -2.74 9.08 -11.56
C PHE A 65 -2.83 7.55 -11.69
N TYR A 66 -2.92 6.83 -10.56
CA TYR A 66 -3.16 5.39 -10.57
C TYR A 66 -4.51 5.04 -11.19
N ASP A 67 -5.59 5.72 -10.77
CA ASP A 67 -6.92 5.55 -11.37
C ASP A 67 -6.89 5.89 -12.87
N PHE A 68 -6.20 6.97 -13.24
CA PHE A 68 -6.00 7.35 -14.64
C PHE A 68 -5.33 6.25 -15.45
N ILE A 69 -4.22 5.67 -15.00
CA ILE A 69 -3.56 4.56 -15.73
C ILE A 69 -4.50 3.35 -15.86
N TYR A 70 -5.26 3.04 -14.82
CA TYR A 70 -6.20 1.94 -14.84
C TYR A 70 -7.30 2.14 -15.91
N GLU A 71 -7.76 3.37 -16.09
CA GLU A 71 -8.81 3.75 -17.05
C GLU A 71 -8.28 4.04 -18.46
N LEU A 72 -6.96 4.15 -18.66
CA LEU A 72 -6.33 4.45 -19.96
C LEU A 72 -6.80 3.57 -21.14
N PRO A 73 -7.02 2.25 -20.99
CA PRO A 73 -7.51 1.42 -22.08
C PRO A 73 -8.81 1.90 -22.72
N ASP A 74 -9.64 2.62 -21.96
CA ASP A 74 -10.94 3.14 -22.40
C ASP A 74 -10.88 4.62 -22.86
N ASP A 75 -9.72 5.30 -22.73
CA ASP A 75 -9.53 6.70 -23.12
C ASP A 75 -8.92 6.85 -24.53
N ASN A 76 -9.80 7.00 -25.53
CA ASN A 76 -9.40 7.27 -26.91
C ASN A 76 -8.54 8.54 -27.08
N SER A 77 -8.68 9.53 -26.20
CA SER A 77 -7.91 10.78 -26.31
C SER A 77 -6.43 10.59 -25.95
N PHE A 78 -6.11 9.60 -25.12
CA PHE A 78 -4.72 9.21 -24.87
C PHE A 78 -4.12 8.45 -26.06
N ILE A 79 -4.90 7.61 -26.74
CA ILE A 79 -4.45 6.89 -27.95
C ILE A 79 -4.10 7.89 -29.07
N ASP A 80 -4.93 8.91 -29.28
CA ASP A 80 -4.67 9.98 -30.24
C ASP A 80 -3.38 10.74 -29.85
N PHE A 81 -3.25 11.11 -28.58
CA PHE A 81 -2.04 11.75 -28.05
C PHE A 81 -0.78 10.91 -28.28
N LEU A 82 -0.85 9.59 -28.04
CA LEU A 82 0.28 8.68 -28.22
C LEU A 82 0.80 8.69 -29.67
N SER A 83 -0.09 8.78 -30.66
CA SER A 83 0.31 8.84 -32.07
C SER A 83 1.19 10.07 -32.37
N ASP A 84 0.75 11.25 -31.91
CA ASP A 84 1.52 12.49 -32.03
C ASP A 84 2.81 12.44 -31.19
N TYR A 85 2.73 11.84 -30.01
CA TYR A 85 3.85 11.69 -29.09
C TYR A 85 4.94 10.78 -29.69
N PHE A 86 4.58 9.63 -30.28
CA PHE A 86 5.51 8.76 -30.97
C PHE A 86 6.13 9.41 -32.20
N ALA A 87 5.35 10.21 -32.96
CA ALA A 87 5.86 10.98 -34.09
C ALA A 87 6.92 12.00 -33.66
N LYS A 88 6.65 12.78 -32.59
CA LYS A 88 7.56 13.77 -31.99
C LYS A 88 8.93 13.18 -31.66
N TYR A 89 8.97 11.95 -31.15
CA TYR A 89 10.20 11.27 -30.74
C TYR A 89 10.76 10.28 -31.77
N LYS A 90 10.17 10.16 -32.97
CA LYS A 90 10.55 9.21 -34.03
C LYS A 90 10.55 7.76 -33.56
N LEU A 91 9.52 7.36 -32.83
CA LEU A 91 9.38 6.03 -32.22
C LEU A 91 8.29 5.16 -32.87
N LEU A 92 7.60 5.68 -33.89
CA LEU A 92 6.50 4.98 -34.58
C LEU A 92 6.89 3.60 -35.12
N GLU A 93 8.13 3.41 -35.58
CA GLU A 93 8.61 2.11 -36.09
C GLU A 93 8.89 1.08 -34.97
N LYS A 94 8.84 1.48 -33.70
CA LYS A 94 9.22 0.66 -32.53
C LYS A 94 8.05 0.20 -31.68
N VAL A 95 6.85 0.72 -31.93
CA VAL A 95 5.63 0.36 -31.19
C VAL A 95 4.70 -0.36 -32.14
N ASN A 96 4.39 -1.61 -31.84
CA ASN A 96 3.36 -2.31 -32.59
C ASN A 96 1.99 -1.90 -32.04
N HIS A 97 1.29 -1.08 -32.82
CA HIS A 97 -0.04 -0.57 -32.49
C HIS A 97 -1.09 -1.68 -32.30
N GLU A 98 -0.88 -2.88 -32.87
CA GLU A 98 -1.74 -4.04 -32.65
C GLU A 98 -1.70 -4.55 -31.20
N TYR A 99 -0.66 -4.19 -30.44
CA TYR A 99 -0.48 -4.59 -29.04
C TYR A 99 -0.64 -3.43 -28.05
N ILE A 100 -1.25 -2.30 -28.45
CA ILE A 100 -1.42 -1.14 -27.56
C ILE A 100 -2.15 -1.47 -26.27
N LEU A 101 -3.14 -2.37 -26.33
CA LEU A 101 -3.86 -2.85 -25.16
C LEU A 101 -2.94 -3.61 -24.19
N GLN A 102 -2.04 -4.45 -24.71
CA GLN A 102 -1.07 -5.15 -23.87
C GLN A 102 -0.13 -4.16 -23.19
N TYR A 103 0.31 -3.11 -23.90
CA TYR A 103 1.13 -2.06 -23.31
C TYR A 103 0.42 -1.31 -22.18
N PHE A 104 -0.91 -1.13 -22.22
CA PHE A 104 -1.64 -0.53 -21.11
C PHE A 104 -1.66 -1.44 -19.88
N LEU A 105 -1.90 -2.74 -20.07
CA LEU A 105 -1.85 -3.72 -18.98
C LEU A 105 -0.45 -3.78 -18.35
N ASP A 106 0.58 -3.87 -19.19
CA ASP A 106 1.97 -3.89 -18.76
C ASP A 106 2.38 -2.57 -18.08
N LEU A 107 1.86 -1.43 -18.54
CA LEU A 107 2.09 -0.12 -17.92
C LEU A 107 1.49 -0.04 -16.52
N PHE A 108 0.27 -0.55 -16.34
CA PHE A 108 -0.39 -0.58 -15.04
C PHE A 108 0.39 -1.43 -14.03
N GLU A 109 0.79 -2.63 -14.43
CA GLU A 109 1.67 -3.49 -13.64
C GLU A 109 3.03 -2.80 -13.36
N TYR A 110 3.64 -2.19 -14.37
CA TYR A 110 4.90 -1.46 -14.22
C TYR A 110 4.78 -0.33 -13.19
N TYR A 111 3.67 0.39 -13.17
CA TYR A 111 3.43 1.45 -12.20
C TYR A 111 3.23 0.91 -10.77
N GLN A 112 2.52 -0.21 -10.61
CA GLN A 112 2.43 -0.91 -9.32
C GLN A 112 3.81 -1.30 -8.78
N TRP A 113 4.68 -1.84 -9.64
CA TRP A 113 6.06 -2.15 -9.29
C TRP A 113 6.89 -0.92 -8.95
N TRP A 114 6.67 0.18 -9.65
CA TRP A 114 7.34 1.44 -9.35
C TRP A 114 6.95 1.96 -7.95
N ILE A 115 5.66 1.91 -7.59
CA ILE A 115 5.16 2.25 -6.25
C ILE A 115 5.80 1.31 -5.22
N PHE A 116 5.78 0.00 -5.49
CA PHE A 116 6.42 -1.01 -4.66
C PHE A 116 7.88 -0.64 -4.38
N HIS A 117 8.69 -0.35 -5.40
CA HIS A 117 10.10 0.01 -5.23
C HIS A 117 10.32 1.30 -4.45
N CYS A 118 9.39 2.25 -4.52
CA CYS A 118 9.49 3.49 -3.75
C CYS A 118 9.15 3.28 -2.26
N LEU A 119 8.25 2.35 -1.95
CA LEU A 119 7.80 2.07 -0.59
C LEU A 119 8.61 0.97 0.10
N TYR A 120 9.14 0.03 -0.68
CA TYR A 120 9.96 -1.05 -0.18
C TYR A 120 11.35 -0.52 0.18
N SER A 121 11.67 -0.59 1.46
CA SER A 121 12.98 -0.28 1.98
C SER A 121 13.38 -1.39 2.94
N ASN A 122 14.46 -2.10 2.58
CA ASN A 122 15.00 -3.20 3.37
C ASN A 122 15.64 -2.76 4.70
N ASP A 123 15.90 -1.46 4.88
CA ASP A 123 16.73 -0.93 5.97
C ASP A 123 16.02 0.07 6.90
N ASN A 124 14.69 0.13 6.87
CA ASN A 124 13.90 1.08 7.67
C ASN A 124 14.07 0.96 9.20
N VAL A 125 14.71 -0.10 9.70
CA VAL A 125 14.93 -0.34 11.15
C VAL A 125 16.03 0.54 11.74
N ASN A 126 16.90 1.14 10.92
CA ASN A 126 17.96 2.04 11.40
C ASN A 126 17.43 3.29 12.13
N ASN A 127 16.12 3.54 12.04
CA ASN A 127 15.42 4.65 12.68
C ASN A 127 14.48 4.20 13.83
N ALA A 128 14.65 2.98 14.36
CA ALA A 128 13.77 2.43 15.40
C ALA A 128 13.75 3.26 16.70
N ASP A 129 14.84 3.95 17.01
CA ASP A 129 14.95 4.89 18.13
C ASP A 129 13.90 6.01 18.07
N LYS A 130 13.53 6.46 16.87
CA LYS A 130 12.44 7.42 16.60
C LYS A 130 11.04 6.86 16.89
N TYR A 131 10.90 5.61 17.31
CA TYR A 131 9.60 5.01 17.65
C TYR A 131 9.54 4.56 19.10
N SER A 132 10.53 4.91 19.92
CA SER A 132 10.65 4.47 21.31
C SER A 132 9.39 4.75 22.15
N GLY A 133 8.80 5.94 22.05
CA GLY A 133 7.56 6.24 22.75
C GLY A 133 6.35 5.42 22.28
N PHE A 134 6.26 5.13 20.98
CA PHE A 134 5.26 4.21 20.45
C PHE A 134 5.49 2.78 20.95
N PHE A 135 6.73 2.31 20.97
CA PHE A 135 7.06 0.99 21.51
C PHE A 135 6.70 0.88 23.00
N ASN A 136 6.97 1.91 23.78
CA ASN A 136 6.61 1.97 25.20
C ASN A 136 5.09 1.93 25.38
N LEU A 137 4.33 2.65 24.54
CA LEU A 137 2.86 2.60 24.53
C LEU A 137 2.34 1.18 24.30
N ILE A 138 2.85 0.49 23.27
CA ILE A 138 2.41 -0.88 22.95
C ILE A 138 2.79 -1.85 24.08
N LYS A 139 4.00 -1.72 24.64
CA LYS A 139 4.48 -2.60 25.71
C LYS A 139 3.67 -2.43 27.00
N SER A 140 3.36 -1.19 27.39
CA SER A 140 2.59 -0.91 28.61
C SER A 140 1.14 -1.40 28.55
N HIS A 141 0.61 -1.64 27.36
CA HIS A 141 -0.75 -2.14 27.14
C HIS A 141 -0.77 -3.53 26.48
N SER A 142 0.32 -4.30 26.57
CA SER A 142 0.42 -5.61 25.93
C SER A 142 -0.55 -6.67 26.50
N SER A 143 -1.04 -6.46 27.73
CA SER A 143 -2.11 -7.27 28.34
C SER A 143 -3.51 -6.93 27.82
N ASP A 144 -3.67 -5.78 27.18
CA ASP A 144 -4.95 -5.29 26.66
C ASP A 144 -5.11 -5.73 25.20
N ASN A 145 -6.35 -5.73 24.70
CA ASN A 145 -6.58 -5.92 23.28
C ASN A 145 -6.21 -4.64 22.53
N LEU A 146 -5.09 -4.67 21.79
CA LEU A 146 -4.60 -3.58 20.95
C LEU A 146 -4.86 -3.91 19.48
N TYR A 147 -5.72 -3.10 18.85
CA TYR A 147 -6.10 -3.22 17.44
C TYR A 147 -5.35 -2.19 16.60
N LEU A 148 -4.27 -2.61 15.95
CA LEU A 148 -3.41 -1.77 15.12
C LEU A 148 -3.90 -1.76 13.66
N HIS A 149 -4.72 -0.78 13.31
CA HIS A 149 -5.17 -0.57 11.93
C HIS A 149 -4.21 0.36 11.18
N THR A 150 -3.70 -0.06 10.03
CA THR A 150 -2.79 0.74 9.20
C THR A 150 -3.26 0.85 7.75
N LEU A 151 -3.08 2.03 7.17
CA LEU A 151 -3.31 2.33 5.75
C LEU A 151 -2.03 2.17 4.92
N ASN A 152 -0.90 1.89 5.58
CA ASN A 152 0.41 1.82 4.94
C ASN A 152 0.64 0.43 4.35
N HIS A 153 1.14 0.39 3.11
CA HIS A 153 1.47 -0.87 2.43
C HIS A 153 2.80 -1.48 2.93
N ASP A 154 3.69 -0.62 3.45
CA ASP A 154 5.06 -0.96 3.89
C ASP A 154 5.13 -2.01 5.00
N LEU A 155 6.31 -2.56 5.25
CA LEU A 155 6.55 -3.64 6.23
C LEU A 155 7.13 -3.14 7.57
N LEU A 156 6.94 -1.86 7.91
CA LEU A 156 7.66 -1.22 9.02
C LEU A 156 7.36 -1.89 10.37
N LEU A 157 6.08 -2.16 10.66
CA LEU A 157 5.66 -2.76 11.94
C LEU A 157 6.12 -4.22 12.06
N GLU A 158 6.06 -4.97 10.97
CA GLU A 158 6.58 -6.35 10.90
C GLU A 158 8.10 -6.38 11.09
N ASN A 159 8.81 -5.41 10.50
CA ASN A 159 10.25 -5.26 10.69
C ASN A 159 10.59 -4.92 12.16
N PHE A 160 9.79 -4.06 12.81
CA PHE A 160 9.97 -3.79 14.25
C PHE A 160 9.70 -5.02 15.12
N SER A 161 8.69 -5.82 14.79
CA SER A 161 8.37 -7.05 15.52
C SER A 161 9.44 -8.12 15.33
N SER A 162 9.85 -8.40 14.09
CA SER A 162 10.89 -9.40 13.78
C SER A 162 12.26 -9.08 14.36
N LYS A 163 12.57 -7.79 14.58
CA LYS A 163 13.80 -7.33 15.24
C LYS A 163 13.67 -7.16 16.76
N GLY A 164 12.51 -7.48 17.34
CA GLY A 164 12.29 -7.49 18.80
C GLY A 164 12.01 -6.13 19.43
N PHE A 165 11.75 -5.08 18.64
CA PHE A 165 11.33 -3.78 19.18
C PHE A 165 9.90 -3.81 19.69
N LEU A 166 9.03 -4.52 18.96
CA LEU A 166 7.64 -4.81 19.31
C LEU A 166 7.48 -6.30 19.70
N PRO A 167 6.47 -6.63 20.52
CA PRO A 167 6.04 -8.03 20.67
C PRO A 167 5.61 -8.65 19.33
N PRO A 168 5.49 -9.99 19.25
CA PRO A 168 4.91 -10.65 18.08
C PRO A 168 3.54 -10.08 17.72
N LEU A 169 3.40 -9.62 16.48
CA LEU A 169 2.14 -9.11 15.95
C LEU A 169 1.33 -10.27 15.36
N ASP A 170 0.03 -10.29 15.64
CA ASP A 170 -0.91 -11.24 15.03
C ASP A 170 -1.64 -10.54 13.88
N ASP A 171 -1.36 -10.96 12.65
CA ASP A 171 -1.87 -10.32 11.43
C ASP A 171 -2.95 -11.13 10.72
N GLY A 172 -3.47 -12.19 11.35
CA GLY A 172 -4.54 -13.02 10.78
C GLY A 172 -4.05 -14.06 9.78
N PHE A 173 -2.76 -14.12 9.50
CA PHE A 173 -2.16 -15.14 8.65
C PHE A 173 -1.73 -16.38 9.44
N PHE A 174 -1.96 -17.55 8.88
CA PHE A 174 -1.63 -18.84 9.48
C PHE A 174 -0.58 -19.57 8.66
N ASN A 175 0.45 -20.09 9.34
CA ASN A 175 1.46 -20.93 8.71
C ASN A 175 0.89 -22.35 8.52
N ASN A 176 0.86 -22.81 7.28
CA ASN A 176 0.72 -24.22 6.95
C ASN A 176 1.67 -24.55 5.78
N ASP A 177 1.98 -25.84 5.61
CA ASP A 177 2.82 -26.30 4.49
C ASP A 177 2.07 -26.28 3.14
N GLN A 178 0.88 -25.68 3.09
CA GLN A 178 0.02 -25.65 1.90
C GLN A 178 0.58 -24.72 0.82
N TYR A 179 1.13 -23.58 1.22
CA TYR A 179 1.63 -22.60 0.27
C TYR A 179 3.12 -22.40 0.47
N SER A 180 3.83 -22.39 -0.64
CA SER A 180 5.23 -22.01 -0.68
C SER A 180 5.51 -21.09 -1.85
N CYS A 181 6.55 -20.32 -1.72
CA CYS A 181 7.00 -19.41 -2.74
C CYS A 181 8.51 -19.50 -2.91
N THR A 182 8.96 -19.32 -4.14
CA THR A 182 10.38 -19.17 -4.49
C THR A 182 10.49 -17.89 -5.29
N ASP A 183 11.60 -17.17 -5.11
CA ASP A 183 12.06 -16.25 -6.13
C ASP A 183 12.94 -17.01 -7.13
N MET A 184 13.26 -16.39 -8.28
CA MET A 184 14.14 -17.00 -9.29
C MET A 184 15.60 -17.18 -8.81
N GLU A 185 16.02 -16.54 -7.71
CA GLU A 185 17.40 -16.55 -7.20
C GLU A 185 17.65 -17.62 -6.12
N CYS A 186 16.68 -17.86 -5.23
CA CYS A 186 16.79 -18.62 -4.00
C CYS A 186 16.69 -20.14 -4.20
N ARG A 187 16.11 -20.63 -5.31
CA ARG A 187 15.97 -22.07 -5.66
C ARG A 187 15.36 -22.99 -4.56
N GLU A 188 14.98 -22.46 -3.41
CA GLU A 188 14.43 -23.16 -2.26
C GLU A 188 12.98 -22.70 -2.04
N TRP A 189 12.11 -23.67 -1.74
CA TRP A 189 10.71 -23.42 -1.42
C TRP A 189 10.59 -22.84 -0.02
N ILE A 190 10.17 -21.58 0.08
CA ILE A 190 9.93 -20.91 1.35
C ILE A 190 8.44 -21.08 1.70
N PRO A 191 8.07 -21.55 2.90
CA PRO A 191 6.67 -21.57 3.33
C PRO A 191 6.09 -20.15 3.42
N CYS A 192 4.91 -19.95 2.83
CA CYS A 192 4.26 -18.66 2.71
C CYS A 192 2.89 -18.73 3.42
N PRO A 193 2.74 -18.16 4.63
CA PRO A 193 1.48 -18.23 5.37
C PRO A 193 0.28 -17.68 4.58
N TYR A 194 -0.92 -18.19 4.83
CA TYR A 194 -2.15 -17.75 4.16
C TYR A 194 -3.08 -16.99 5.11
N PHE A 195 -3.89 -16.09 4.56
CA PHE A 195 -4.85 -15.31 5.32
C PHE A 195 -5.99 -16.24 5.78
N ALA A 196 -5.97 -16.60 7.06
CA ALA A 196 -6.98 -17.45 7.67
C ALA A 196 -8.05 -16.64 8.41
N ASN A 197 -7.88 -15.31 8.48
CA ASN A 197 -8.72 -14.38 9.23
C ASN A 197 -8.88 -14.81 10.71
N LYS A 198 -7.79 -15.25 11.34
CA LYS A 198 -7.78 -15.76 12.72
C LYS A 198 -6.75 -15.03 13.56
N TYR A 199 -7.23 -14.41 14.62
CA TYR A 199 -6.41 -13.67 15.58
C TYR A 199 -6.50 -14.34 16.95
N SER A 200 -5.33 -14.65 17.51
CA SER A 200 -5.10 -15.38 18.75
C SER A 200 -4.38 -14.55 19.81
N SER A 201 -3.68 -13.49 19.41
CA SER A 201 -2.94 -12.61 20.32
C SER A 201 -3.74 -11.36 20.70
N ASN A 202 -3.25 -10.66 21.72
CA ASN A 202 -3.77 -9.37 22.18
C ASN A 202 -3.37 -8.21 21.25
N ILE A 203 -2.23 -8.32 20.54
CA ILE A 203 -1.69 -7.26 19.69
C ILE A 203 -1.90 -7.67 18.24
N ARG A 204 -2.95 -7.12 17.63
CA ARG A 204 -3.42 -7.50 16.31
C ARG A 204 -3.15 -6.38 15.33
N ILE A 205 -2.66 -6.73 14.14
CA ILE A 205 -2.44 -5.76 13.06
C ILE A 205 -3.38 -6.05 11.88
N TYR A 206 -3.96 -4.98 11.36
CA TYR A 206 -4.90 -5.01 10.24
C TYR A 206 -4.42 -4.00 9.19
N LYS A 207 -4.09 -4.49 7.99
CA LYS A 207 -3.61 -3.66 6.88
C LYS A 207 -4.74 -3.33 5.91
N LEU A 208 -5.49 -2.26 6.20
CA LEU A 208 -6.73 -1.93 5.49
C LEU A 208 -6.52 -1.65 3.99
N HIS A 209 -5.31 -1.25 3.60
CA HIS A 209 -4.95 -1.09 2.18
C HIS A 209 -4.02 -2.21 1.66
N GLY A 210 -4.03 -3.38 2.29
CA GLY A 210 -3.16 -4.50 1.93
C GLY A 210 -1.69 -4.23 2.22
N SER A 211 -0.81 -5.03 1.63
CA SER A 211 0.62 -4.93 1.89
C SER A 211 1.46 -5.31 0.68
N LEU A 212 2.68 -4.77 0.64
CA LEU A 212 3.68 -5.07 -0.39
C LEU A 212 4.08 -6.55 -0.46
N ASN A 213 3.76 -7.36 0.56
CA ASN A 213 4.07 -8.79 0.60
C ASN A 213 2.84 -9.70 0.62
N TYR A 214 1.64 -9.17 0.38
CA TYR A 214 0.44 -9.99 0.21
C TYR A 214 0.27 -10.34 -1.26
N PHE A 215 -0.10 -11.57 -1.59
CA PHE A 215 -0.29 -12.00 -2.97
C PHE A 215 -1.52 -12.88 -3.05
N ASN A 216 -2.29 -12.75 -4.14
CA ASN A 216 -3.36 -13.69 -4.41
C ASN A 216 -2.75 -15.03 -4.85
N THR A 217 -3.45 -16.12 -4.62
CA THR A 217 -3.22 -17.42 -5.25
C THR A 217 -4.44 -17.74 -6.07
N PHE A 218 -4.27 -18.49 -7.16
CA PHE A 218 -5.38 -18.83 -8.04
C PHE A 218 -5.49 -20.34 -8.19
N THR A 219 -6.70 -20.80 -8.38
CA THR A 219 -7.00 -22.18 -8.77
C THR A 219 -7.64 -22.17 -10.13
N GLU A 220 -7.17 -23.04 -11.02
CA GLU A 220 -7.83 -23.31 -12.29
C GLU A 220 -9.13 -24.11 -12.05
N ASN A 221 -10.22 -23.67 -12.66
CA ASN A 221 -11.47 -24.44 -12.67
C ASN A 221 -11.51 -25.43 -13.85
N GLU A 222 -12.54 -26.28 -13.90
CA GLU A 222 -12.69 -27.32 -14.93
C GLU A 222 -12.70 -26.79 -16.38
N ASN A 223 -12.98 -25.49 -16.58
CA ASN A 223 -12.99 -24.83 -17.89
C ASN A 223 -11.67 -24.13 -18.24
N GLY A 224 -10.63 -24.29 -17.42
CA GLY A 224 -9.34 -23.64 -17.60
C GLY A 224 -9.29 -22.18 -17.17
N ALA A 225 -10.32 -21.69 -16.46
CA ALA A 225 -10.35 -20.32 -15.97
C ALA A 225 -9.82 -20.24 -14.53
N TYR A 226 -8.94 -19.28 -14.28
CA TYR A 226 -8.35 -19.05 -12.97
C TYR A 226 -9.24 -18.19 -12.09
N THR A 227 -9.50 -18.66 -10.87
CA THR A 227 -10.24 -17.90 -9.85
C THR A 227 -9.38 -17.69 -8.61
N PRO A 228 -9.40 -16.50 -7.98
CA PRO A 228 -8.71 -16.28 -6.71
C PRO A 228 -9.14 -17.32 -5.67
N ASN A 229 -8.18 -17.93 -4.99
CA ASN A 229 -8.39 -19.01 -4.01
C ASN A 229 -8.08 -18.55 -2.59
N SER A 230 -6.88 -17.99 -2.40
CA SER A 230 -6.42 -17.53 -1.09
C SER A 230 -5.47 -16.35 -1.23
N ILE A 231 -5.16 -15.69 -0.12
CA ILE A 231 -4.13 -14.66 -0.06
C ILE A 231 -3.00 -15.17 0.81
N VAL A 232 -1.80 -15.08 0.30
CA VAL A 232 -0.58 -15.54 0.95
C VAL A 232 0.35 -14.38 1.23
N LYS A 233 1.19 -14.53 2.24
CA LYS A 233 2.14 -13.53 2.71
C LYS A 233 3.56 -14.04 2.46
N ALA A 234 4.26 -13.39 1.54
CA ALA A 234 5.67 -13.67 1.28
C ALA A 234 6.55 -13.09 2.40
N GLN A 235 7.63 -13.81 2.76
CA GLN A 235 8.61 -13.30 3.72
C GLN A 235 9.41 -12.13 3.16
N THR A 236 9.68 -12.18 1.86
CA THR A 236 10.36 -11.10 1.14
C THR A 236 9.61 -10.85 -0.15
N PRO A 237 9.16 -9.62 -0.41
CA PRO A 237 8.45 -9.33 -1.64
C PRO A 237 9.44 -9.03 -2.78
N TYR A 238 9.30 -9.74 -3.89
CA TYR A 238 10.15 -9.64 -5.09
C TYR A 238 9.29 -9.58 -6.34
N LYS A 239 9.86 -9.05 -7.43
CA LYS A 239 9.20 -8.88 -8.73
C LYS A 239 8.80 -10.17 -9.43
N ASP A 240 9.41 -11.29 -9.03
CA ASP A 240 9.27 -12.58 -9.70
C ASP A 240 9.05 -13.71 -8.69
N ILE A 241 8.13 -13.51 -7.75
CA ILE A 241 7.74 -14.59 -6.85
C ILE A 241 6.78 -15.52 -7.56
N ILE A 242 7.12 -16.81 -7.58
CA ILE A 242 6.22 -17.85 -8.04
C ILE A 242 5.63 -18.53 -6.81
N PHE A 243 4.30 -18.53 -6.73
CA PHE A 243 3.54 -19.19 -5.67
C PHE A 243 3.07 -20.57 -6.10
N PHE A 244 3.19 -21.52 -5.18
CA PHE A 244 2.78 -22.90 -5.37
C PHE A 244 1.79 -23.26 -4.29
N ASP A 245 0.62 -23.72 -4.72
CA ASP A 245 -0.25 -24.53 -3.89
C ASP A 245 0.29 -25.96 -3.94
N ASN A 246 0.87 -26.42 -2.82
CA ASN A 246 1.49 -27.74 -2.70
C ASN A 246 0.47 -28.88 -2.78
N ILE A 247 -0.83 -28.58 -2.81
CA ILE A 247 -1.94 -29.54 -2.92
C ILE A 247 -2.46 -29.63 -4.36
N LYS A 248 -2.45 -28.52 -5.09
CA LYS A 248 -2.92 -28.42 -6.48
C LYS A 248 -1.82 -27.77 -7.31
N GLN A 249 -0.92 -28.61 -7.85
CA GLN A 249 0.11 -28.19 -8.82
C GLN A 249 -0.54 -27.29 -9.87
N ASP A 250 0.05 -26.10 -10.09
CA ASP A 250 -0.32 -25.08 -11.09
C ASP A 250 -1.29 -23.99 -10.59
N SER A 251 -0.79 -23.09 -9.73
CA SER A 251 -1.27 -21.71 -9.72
C SER A 251 -0.49 -20.96 -10.81
N PRO A 252 -1.15 -20.12 -11.63
CA PRO A 252 -0.45 -19.20 -12.50
C PRO A 252 0.37 -18.26 -11.62
N PRO A 253 1.56 -17.85 -12.06
CA PRO A 253 2.38 -16.92 -11.31
C PRO A 253 1.60 -15.61 -11.09
N THR A 254 1.54 -15.19 -9.84
CA THR A 254 0.91 -13.93 -9.45
C THR A 254 2.00 -12.92 -9.22
N PHE A 255 2.14 -11.99 -10.15
CA PHE A 255 3.26 -11.08 -10.12
C PHE A 255 3.00 -9.94 -9.12
N ASN A 256 1.79 -9.38 -9.06
CA ASN A 256 1.58 -8.14 -8.32
C ASN A 256 1.18 -8.34 -6.84
N PRO A 257 1.82 -7.61 -5.92
CA PRO A 257 1.39 -7.57 -4.53
C PRO A 257 -0.03 -7.00 -4.40
N ASN A 258 -0.82 -7.57 -3.51
CA ASN A 258 -2.19 -7.19 -3.22
C ASN A 258 -2.22 -6.01 -2.23
N PHE A 259 -2.06 -4.80 -2.77
CA PHE A 259 -2.25 -3.54 -2.06
C PHE A 259 -3.19 -2.61 -2.82
N LEU A 260 -3.84 -1.74 -2.07
CA LEU A 260 -4.90 -0.88 -2.53
C LEU A 260 -4.42 0.55 -2.68
N THR A 261 -4.38 1.06 -3.91
CA THR A 261 -4.10 2.46 -4.23
C THR A 261 -5.05 2.95 -5.32
N GLY A 262 -5.05 4.25 -5.59
CA GLY A 262 -6.05 4.90 -6.45
C GLY A 262 -7.36 5.19 -5.72
N LYS A 263 -8.01 6.33 -5.97
CA LYS A 263 -9.25 6.69 -5.24
C LYS A 263 -10.41 5.78 -5.63
N GLN A 264 -10.69 5.64 -6.93
CA GLN A 264 -11.82 4.85 -7.43
C GLN A 264 -11.50 3.36 -7.48
N TYR A 265 -10.25 3.01 -7.82
CA TYR A 265 -9.80 1.63 -7.81
C TYR A 265 -9.90 1.01 -6.41
N LYS A 266 -9.52 1.77 -5.36
CA LYS A 266 -9.71 1.34 -3.96
C LYS A 266 -11.16 0.99 -3.65
N GLU A 267 -12.08 1.90 -3.94
CA GLU A 267 -13.50 1.73 -3.62
C GLU A 267 -14.13 0.53 -4.33
N SER A 268 -13.80 0.33 -5.61
CA SER A 268 -14.31 -0.82 -6.38
C SER A 268 -13.74 -2.17 -5.91
N ASN A 269 -12.52 -2.19 -5.36
CA ASN A 269 -11.89 -3.42 -4.88
C ASN A 269 -12.22 -3.76 -3.42
N TYR A 270 -12.59 -2.80 -2.57
CA TYR A 270 -13.00 -3.05 -1.18
C TYR A 270 -14.09 -4.12 -1.06
N TYR A 271 -15.10 -4.06 -1.93
CA TYR A 271 -16.27 -4.93 -1.88
C TYR A 271 -16.12 -6.23 -2.66
N ASN A 272 -15.16 -6.30 -3.58
CA ASN A 272 -15.00 -7.44 -4.49
C ASN A 272 -13.88 -8.41 -4.05
N ASN A 273 -13.17 -8.11 -2.96
CA ASN A 273 -12.12 -8.97 -2.41
C ASN A 273 -12.43 -9.35 -0.95
N MET A 274 -12.45 -10.66 -0.67
CA MET A 274 -12.77 -11.20 0.65
C MET A 274 -11.81 -10.72 1.75
N LEU A 275 -10.52 -10.52 1.45
CA LEU A 275 -9.57 -9.98 2.43
C LEU A 275 -10.02 -8.62 2.94
N TYR A 276 -10.34 -7.69 2.04
CA TYR A 276 -10.72 -6.34 2.42
C TYR A 276 -12.07 -6.34 3.13
N THR A 277 -13.03 -7.15 2.68
CA THR A 277 -14.31 -7.32 3.38
C THR A 277 -14.10 -7.74 4.84
N ASP A 278 -13.23 -8.72 5.10
CA ASP A 278 -12.92 -9.18 6.45
C ASP A 278 -12.16 -8.12 7.27
N LEU A 279 -11.16 -7.47 6.68
CA LEU A 279 -10.38 -6.42 7.34
C LEU A 279 -11.26 -5.23 7.75
N PHE A 280 -12.18 -4.79 6.90
CA PHE A 280 -13.09 -3.70 7.20
C PHE A 280 -14.18 -4.09 8.21
N HIS A 281 -14.67 -5.33 8.18
CA HIS A 281 -15.50 -5.85 9.27
C HIS A 281 -14.79 -5.80 10.62
N HIS A 282 -13.51 -6.21 10.67
CA HIS A 282 -12.71 -6.06 11.88
C HIS A 282 -12.50 -4.60 12.25
N PHE A 283 -12.31 -3.70 11.27
CA PHE A 283 -12.16 -2.28 11.56
C PHE A 283 -13.39 -1.72 12.25
N ASP A 284 -14.58 -1.94 11.70
CA ASP A 284 -15.85 -1.48 12.28
C ASP A 284 -16.09 -2.10 13.66
N SER A 285 -15.93 -3.43 13.79
CA SER A 285 -16.12 -4.13 15.05
C SER A 285 -15.17 -3.61 16.13
N ASN A 286 -13.89 -3.46 15.80
CA ASN A 286 -12.88 -2.96 16.73
C ASN A 286 -13.15 -1.50 17.13
N LEU A 287 -13.56 -0.64 16.20
CA LEU A 287 -13.97 0.74 16.51
C LEU A 287 -15.14 0.77 17.49
N THR A 288 -16.15 -0.07 17.29
CA THR A 288 -17.33 -0.13 18.18
C THR A 288 -16.98 -0.54 19.60
N ILE A 289 -16.13 -1.56 19.76
CA ILE A 289 -15.78 -2.09 21.09
C ILE A 289 -14.66 -1.31 21.78
N SER A 290 -13.88 -0.50 21.06
CA SER A 290 -12.73 0.20 21.62
C SER A 290 -13.13 1.28 22.63
N ASP A 291 -12.39 1.35 23.73
CA ASP A 291 -12.58 2.39 24.76
C ASP A 291 -11.91 3.72 24.40
N LYS A 292 -10.89 3.67 23.54
CA LYS A 292 -10.10 4.83 23.10
C LYS A 292 -9.69 4.65 21.64
N LEU A 293 -9.56 5.76 20.92
CA LEU A 293 -9.02 5.80 19.57
C LEU A 293 -7.73 6.61 19.54
N ILE A 294 -6.69 6.08 18.89
CA ILE A 294 -5.44 6.80 18.64
C ILE A 294 -5.19 6.82 17.13
N ILE A 295 -5.16 8.03 16.56
CA ILE A 295 -4.93 8.29 15.14
C ILE A 295 -3.52 8.88 15.01
N ILE A 296 -2.64 8.22 14.25
CA ILE A 296 -1.23 8.62 14.11
C ILE A 296 -0.89 8.81 12.63
N GLY A 297 -0.38 9.98 12.28
CA GLY A 297 0.17 10.29 10.95
C GLY A 297 -0.84 10.11 9.81
N TYR A 298 -2.13 10.34 10.07
CA TYR A 298 -3.21 10.22 9.10
C TYR A 298 -3.74 11.60 8.71
N SER A 299 -3.76 11.90 7.41
CA SER A 299 -4.12 13.23 6.90
C SER A 299 -5.62 13.54 6.91
N GLY A 300 -6.48 12.54 7.07
CA GLY A 300 -7.94 12.71 6.94
C GLY A 300 -8.44 12.75 5.49
N ASN A 301 -7.59 12.49 4.49
CA ASN A 301 -7.98 12.58 3.08
C ASN A 301 -8.77 11.38 2.56
N ASP A 302 -8.79 10.26 3.29
CA ASP A 302 -9.52 9.06 2.88
C ASP A 302 -10.96 9.10 3.43
N GLU A 303 -11.90 9.48 2.56
CA GLU A 303 -13.31 9.64 2.94
C GLU A 303 -13.96 8.32 3.35
N GLY A 304 -13.51 7.19 2.78
CA GLY A 304 -13.93 5.85 3.17
C GLY A 304 -13.56 5.55 4.62
N ILE A 305 -12.27 5.71 4.96
CA ILE A 305 -11.78 5.53 6.34
C ILE A 305 -12.48 6.47 7.32
N ASN A 306 -12.66 7.74 6.94
CA ASN A 306 -13.36 8.72 7.78
C ASN A 306 -14.80 8.27 8.07
N ARG A 307 -15.50 7.74 7.07
CA ARG A 307 -16.88 7.24 7.22
C ARG A 307 -16.95 6.07 8.19
N HIS A 308 -16.05 5.09 8.11
CA HIS A 308 -15.98 4.00 9.08
C HIS A 308 -15.74 4.52 10.51
N ILE A 309 -14.78 5.45 10.69
CA ILE A 309 -14.50 6.05 12.00
C ILE A 309 -15.75 6.76 12.56
N LEU A 310 -16.41 7.59 11.75
CA LEU A 310 -17.55 8.41 12.18
C LEU A 310 -18.82 7.59 12.45
N THR A 311 -18.96 6.42 11.81
CA THR A 311 -20.14 5.57 11.95
C THR A 311 -19.98 4.51 13.04
N SER A 312 -18.77 3.97 13.21
CA SER A 312 -18.54 2.79 14.06
C SER A 312 -17.95 3.14 15.44
N PHE A 313 -17.22 4.25 15.60
CA PHE A 313 -16.65 4.65 16.89
C PHE A 313 -17.60 5.56 17.67
N ASP A 314 -17.73 5.33 18.99
CA ASP A 314 -18.47 6.25 19.86
C ASP A 314 -17.68 7.56 20.03
N LEU A 315 -18.09 8.60 19.30
CA LEU A 315 -17.45 9.92 19.24
C LEU A 315 -17.38 10.67 20.59
N ARG A 316 -18.00 10.12 21.65
CA ARG A 316 -17.89 10.62 23.02
C ARG A 316 -16.68 10.07 23.78
N LYS A 317 -16.15 8.92 23.35
CA LYS A 317 -14.98 8.28 23.94
C LYS A 317 -13.69 9.05 23.59
N PRO A 318 -12.62 8.92 24.40
CA PRO A 318 -11.36 9.59 24.14
C PRO A 318 -10.78 9.27 22.77
N CYS A 319 -10.43 10.31 22.02
CA CYS A 319 -9.73 10.23 20.75
C CYS A 319 -8.45 11.09 20.81
N TYR A 320 -7.32 10.52 20.40
CA TYR A 320 -6.04 11.21 20.38
C TYR A 320 -5.51 11.22 18.95
N ILE A 321 -5.22 12.41 18.43
CA ILE A 321 -4.68 12.60 17.08
C ILE A 321 -3.24 13.07 17.21
N ILE A 322 -2.29 12.30 16.70
CA ILE A 322 -0.86 12.59 16.72
C ILE A 322 -0.43 12.89 15.30
N ASP A 323 -0.15 14.17 15.04
CA ASP A 323 0.25 14.67 13.73
C ASP A 323 1.10 15.94 13.91
N PRO A 324 2.35 15.99 13.42
CA PRO A 324 3.18 17.18 13.55
C PRO A 324 2.63 18.39 12.76
N PHE A 325 1.92 18.14 11.66
CA PHE A 325 1.44 19.17 10.73
C PHE A 325 0.00 18.85 10.28
N PRO A 326 -0.99 18.92 11.19
CA PRO A 326 -2.36 18.50 10.90
C PRO A 326 -2.99 19.40 9.85
N GLY A 327 -3.39 18.79 8.73
CA GLY A 327 -4.10 19.45 7.64
C GLY A 327 -5.58 19.72 7.93
N GLU A 328 -6.25 20.43 7.03
CA GLU A 328 -7.65 20.83 7.20
C GLU A 328 -8.60 19.64 7.34
N LYS A 329 -8.36 18.55 6.60
CA LYS A 329 -9.24 17.37 6.60
C LYS A 329 -9.19 16.61 7.93
N ILE A 330 -8.02 16.39 8.53
CA ILE A 330 -7.92 15.77 9.86
C ILE A 330 -8.45 16.69 10.96
N ILE A 331 -8.29 18.02 10.81
CA ILE A 331 -8.90 19.00 11.73
C ILE A 331 -10.43 18.94 11.64
N ALA A 332 -11.00 18.85 10.44
CA ALA A 332 -12.43 18.69 10.24
C ALA A 332 -12.93 17.36 10.81
N LEU A 333 -12.21 16.26 10.61
CA LEU A 333 -12.54 14.97 11.23
C LEU A 333 -12.61 15.09 12.75
N LYS A 334 -11.60 15.71 13.38
CA LYS A 334 -11.54 15.95 14.83
C LYS A 334 -12.78 16.68 15.37
N GLN A 335 -13.35 17.62 14.62
CA GLN A 335 -14.49 18.42 15.08
C GLN A 335 -15.76 17.59 15.35
N ASN A 336 -15.83 16.36 14.84
CA ASN A 336 -16.94 15.45 15.10
C ASN A 336 -16.88 14.78 16.49
N PHE A 337 -15.71 14.79 17.14
CA PHE A 337 -15.51 14.15 18.44
C PHE A 337 -15.73 15.13 19.57
N SER A 338 -16.49 14.73 20.60
CA SER A 338 -16.68 15.56 21.79
C SER A 338 -15.49 15.50 22.76
N ASN A 339 -14.66 14.45 22.66
CA ASN A 339 -13.49 14.24 23.52
C ASN A 339 -12.25 13.89 22.68
N ALA A 340 -11.83 14.82 21.81
CA ALA A 340 -10.63 14.65 21.00
C ALA A 340 -9.52 15.65 21.33
N THR A 341 -8.33 15.11 21.58
CA THR A 341 -7.08 15.86 21.79
C THR A 341 -6.20 15.76 20.55
N LEU A 342 -5.75 16.91 20.05
CA LEU A 342 -4.76 16.99 18.99
C LEU A 342 -3.39 17.25 19.59
N ILE A 343 -2.43 16.39 19.28
CA ILE A 343 -1.06 16.42 19.75
C ILE A 343 -0.19 16.71 18.54
N LYS A 344 0.33 17.94 18.49
CA LYS A 344 1.16 18.42 17.38
C LYS A 344 2.62 17.99 17.54
N CYS A 345 2.87 16.70 17.42
CA CYS A 345 4.23 16.15 17.43
C CYS A 345 4.41 15.04 16.39
N SER A 346 5.66 14.82 16.00
CA SER A 346 6.04 13.63 15.23
C SER A 346 5.99 12.41 16.14
N ILE A 347 5.83 11.22 15.55
CA ILE A 347 5.99 9.96 16.29
C ILE A 347 7.41 9.82 16.89
N SER A 348 8.40 10.49 16.29
CA SER A 348 9.77 10.67 16.83
C SER A 348 9.83 11.28 18.21
N ASP A 349 8.92 12.21 18.50
CA ASP A 349 8.91 13.01 19.73
C ASP A 349 7.75 12.60 20.65
N PHE A 350 6.96 11.59 20.26
CA PHE A 350 5.82 11.11 21.01
C PHE A 350 6.27 10.36 22.26
N THR A 351 5.59 10.59 23.37
CA THR A 351 5.68 9.79 24.59
C THR A 351 4.28 9.45 25.12
N PRO A 352 4.07 8.31 25.80
CA PRO A 352 2.77 7.92 26.36
C PRO A 352 2.14 9.00 27.26
N GLU A 353 2.95 9.81 27.94
CA GLU A 353 2.49 10.92 28.78
C GLU A 353 1.74 11.99 27.98
N ASN A 354 2.03 12.15 26.67
CA ASN A 354 1.31 13.10 25.81
C ASN A 354 -0.19 12.79 25.70
N ILE A 355 -0.59 11.53 25.90
CA ILE A 355 -2.00 11.11 25.90
C ILE A 355 -2.53 10.82 27.31
N GLY A 356 -1.79 11.23 28.35
CA GLY A 356 -2.19 11.06 29.75
C GLY A 356 -2.12 9.62 30.24
N LEU A 357 -1.38 8.74 29.55
CA LEU A 357 -1.11 7.39 30.00
C LEU A 357 0.18 7.42 30.85
N GLN A 358 0.08 7.03 32.12
CA GLN A 358 1.25 6.78 32.96
C GLN A 358 1.85 5.42 32.55
N ILE A 359 3.17 5.38 32.37
CA ILE A 359 3.93 4.17 32.01
C ILE A 359 4.07 3.25 33.22
#